data_AF-A0A4Y7U5N4-F1
#
_entry.id   AF-A0A4Y7U5N4-F1
#
_cell.length_a   1.000
_cell.length_b   1.000
_cell.length_c   1.000
_cell.angle_alpha   90.00
_cell.angle_beta   90.00
_cell.angle_gamma   90.00
#
_symmetry.space_group_name_H-M   'P 1'
#
loop_
_entity.id
_entity.type
_entity.pdbx_description
1 polymer ?
#
loop_
_entity_poly.entity_id
_entity_poly.type
_entity_poly.pdbx_seq_one_letter_code
_entity_poly.pdbx_strand_id
1 'polypeptide(L)'
;MKKNIKVLIHSKLLLLAFIFVGLSGHAQVIMFDDFNYSGNTDPQLASFNKWQIINGVSGPPEGATYSRNNVAFITDPNDSANKLMTLKTTVNGQSKAVTHSRIESSYEYFEGTYASRVYLSDESFATKDANIQTFFTIVSSSLAQDGAKYSE
;
A
#
# COMPACT_ATOMS: atom_id res chain seq x y z
N MET A 1 2.29 -71.34 41.42
CA MET A 1 1.38 -71.39 40.25
C MET A 1 1.37 -70.03 39.55
N LYS A 2 1.96 -69.94 38.36
CA LYS A 2 2.03 -68.70 37.56
C LYS A 2 0.67 -68.41 36.94
N LYS A 3 0.06 -67.25 37.22
CA LYS A 3 -1.11 -66.74 36.52
C LYS A 3 -0.66 -65.65 35.55
N ASN A 4 -0.82 -65.92 34.26
CA ASN A 4 -0.53 -64.99 33.17
C ASN A 4 -1.62 -63.91 33.13
N ILE A 5 -1.26 -62.65 33.37
CA ILE A 5 -2.16 -61.50 33.17
C ILE A 5 -2.01 -61.05 31.72
N LYS A 6 -3.08 -61.20 30.93
CA LYS A 6 -3.21 -60.62 29.59
C LYS A 6 -3.47 -59.12 29.74
N VAL A 7 -2.56 -58.28 29.21
CA VAL A 7 -2.78 -56.85 29.03
C VAL A 7 -3.66 -56.66 27.80
N LEU A 8 -4.86 -56.10 27.99
CA LEU A 8 -5.79 -55.76 26.91
C LEU A 8 -5.79 -54.24 26.72
N ILE A 9 -4.95 -53.78 25.81
CA ILE A 9 -4.89 -52.38 25.35
C ILE A 9 -6.10 -52.08 24.47
N HIS A 10 -7.08 -51.35 25.00
CA HIS A 10 -8.14 -50.74 24.19
C HIS A 10 -7.73 -49.30 23.87
N SER A 11 -7.13 -49.11 22.68
CA SER A 11 -6.95 -47.78 22.09
C SER A 11 -8.32 -47.24 21.69
N LYS A 12 -8.85 -46.24 22.43
CA LYS A 12 -10.00 -45.45 21.99
C LYS A 12 -9.48 -44.28 21.16
N LEU A 13 -9.59 -44.40 19.84
CA LEU A 13 -9.38 -43.30 18.91
C LEU A 13 -10.52 -42.29 19.11
N LEU A 14 -10.22 -41.14 19.72
CA LEU A 14 -11.16 -40.04 19.88
C LEU A 14 -11.13 -39.21 18.59
N LEU A 15 -12.13 -39.37 17.72
CA LEU A 15 -12.30 -38.53 16.54
C LEU A 15 -12.97 -37.23 16.96
N LEU A 16 -12.21 -36.14 17.05
CA LEU A 16 -12.74 -34.81 17.32
C LEU A 16 -13.27 -34.22 16.00
N ALA A 17 -14.59 -34.28 15.80
CA ALA A 17 -15.23 -33.59 14.69
C ALA A 17 -15.31 -32.09 15.01
N PHE A 18 -14.45 -31.28 14.37
CA PHE A 18 -14.59 -29.84 14.38
C PHE A 18 -15.79 -29.46 13.50
N ILE A 19 -16.91 -29.10 14.13
CA ILE A 19 -18.01 -28.42 13.46
C ILE A 19 -17.51 -27.01 13.16
N PHE A 20 -17.05 -26.78 11.93
CA PHE A 20 -16.87 -25.42 11.41
C PHE A 20 -18.25 -24.80 11.25
N VAL A 21 -18.67 -24.02 12.24
CA VAL A 21 -19.75 -23.06 12.04
C VAL A 21 -19.24 -22.05 11.03
N GLY A 22 -19.77 -22.13 9.81
CA GLY A 22 -19.49 -21.17 8.74
C GLY A 22 -20.06 -19.81 9.12
N LEU A 23 -19.31 -19.04 9.91
CA LEU A 23 -19.42 -17.59 9.86
C LEU A 23 -18.99 -17.20 8.45
N SER A 24 -19.96 -16.89 7.59
CA SER A 24 -19.71 -16.09 6.41
C SER A 24 -19.24 -14.72 6.87
N GLY A 25 -17.98 -14.63 7.29
CA GLY A 25 -17.28 -13.37 7.30
C GLY A 25 -17.34 -12.87 5.87
N HIS A 26 -18.10 -11.80 5.63
CA HIS A 26 -17.93 -11.03 4.41
C HIS A 26 -16.43 -10.77 4.33
N ALA A 27 -15.77 -11.33 3.31
CA ALA A 27 -14.41 -10.96 2.99
C ALA A 27 -14.48 -9.48 2.65
N GLN A 28 -14.26 -8.63 3.66
CA GLN A 28 -14.00 -7.23 3.46
C GLN A 28 -12.75 -7.23 2.57
N VAL A 29 -12.86 -6.63 1.38
CA VAL A 29 -11.69 -6.40 0.54
C VAL A 29 -10.89 -5.31 1.23
N ILE A 30 -10.10 -5.72 2.21
CA ILE A 30 -9.17 -4.86 2.94
C ILE A 30 -7.90 -4.86 2.11
N MET A 31 -7.65 -3.75 1.42
CA MET A 31 -6.30 -3.47 0.95
C MET A 31 -5.49 -2.95 2.13
N PHE A 32 -4.32 -3.54 2.33
CA PHE A 32 -3.33 -3.07 3.28
C PHE A 32 -1.96 -3.12 2.63
N ASP A 33 -1.12 -2.14 2.93
CA ASP A 33 0.26 -2.07 2.49
C ASP A 33 1.11 -1.51 3.63
N ASP A 34 2.16 -2.24 3.99
CA ASP A 34 3.18 -1.81 4.96
C ASP A 34 4.43 -1.23 4.28
N PHE A 35 4.39 -1.09 2.95
CA PHE A 35 5.44 -0.58 2.09
C PHE A 35 6.77 -1.35 2.19
N ASN A 36 6.72 -2.63 2.51
CA ASN A 36 7.91 -3.49 2.61
C ASN A 36 8.46 -3.93 1.25
N TYR A 37 8.81 -2.95 0.42
CA TYR A 37 9.43 -3.14 -0.88
C TYR A 37 10.95 -2.98 -0.81
N SER A 38 11.67 -3.71 -1.65
CA SER A 38 13.13 -3.64 -1.78
C SER A 38 13.60 -2.34 -2.43
N GLY A 39 12.76 -1.67 -3.21
CA GLY A 39 13.07 -0.41 -3.86
C GLY A 39 12.01 0.04 -4.86
N ASN A 40 12.25 1.17 -5.52
CA ASN A 40 11.30 1.76 -6.47
C ASN A 40 11.19 0.99 -7.80
N THR A 41 11.93 -0.10 -7.98
CA THR A 41 11.82 -1.04 -9.10
C THR A 41 11.37 -2.43 -8.65
N ASP A 42 10.91 -2.58 -7.41
CA ASP A 42 10.45 -3.86 -6.89
C ASP A 42 9.24 -4.37 -7.71
N PRO A 43 9.32 -5.57 -8.31
CA PRO A 43 8.20 -6.12 -9.10
C PRO A 43 6.94 -6.39 -8.26
N GLN A 44 7.05 -6.49 -6.92
CA GLN A 44 5.91 -6.67 -6.03
C GLN A 44 4.97 -5.46 -6.02
N LEU A 45 5.47 -4.26 -6.31
CA LEU A 45 4.64 -3.04 -6.42
C LEU A 45 3.47 -3.25 -7.38
N ALA A 46 3.76 -3.73 -8.59
CA ALA A 46 2.76 -4.00 -9.61
C ALA A 46 1.98 -5.31 -9.38
N SER A 47 2.47 -6.19 -8.51
CA SER A 47 1.91 -7.54 -8.32
C SER A 47 0.85 -7.56 -7.22
N PHE A 48 1.14 -6.97 -6.06
CA PHE A 48 0.32 -7.07 -4.86
C PHE A 48 -0.83 -6.05 -4.84
N ASN A 49 -0.52 -4.76 -4.73
CA ASN A 49 -1.50 -3.67 -4.66
C ASN A 49 -1.59 -2.82 -5.93
N LYS A 50 -1.00 -3.33 -7.03
CA LYS A 50 -1.00 -2.70 -8.37
C LYS A 50 -0.45 -1.27 -8.36
N TRP A 51 0.49 -0.96 -7.48
CA TRP A 51 1.14 0.34 -7.44
C TRP A 51 1.90 0.65 -8.72
N GLN A 52 1.69 1.86 -9.22
CA GLN A 52 2.37 2.45 -10.35
C GLN A 52 3.09 3.72 -9.90
N ILE A 53 4.42 3.76 -10.05
CA ILE A 53 5.20 4.97 -9.84
C ILE A 53 5.26 5.73 -11.17
N ILE A 54 4.76 6.96 -11.16
CA ILE A 54 4.71 7.82 -12.34
C ILE A 54 6.11 8.34 -12.66
N ASN A 55 6.45 8.26 -13.95
CA ASN A 55 7.77 8.63 -14.45
C ASN A 55 7.64 9.24 -15.85
N GLY A 56 8.19 10.42 -16.04
CA GLY A 56 8.02 11.23 -17.25
C GLY A 56 7.01 12.35 -17.08
N VAL A 57 6.54 12.92 -18.20
CA VAL A 57 5.58 14.04 -18.19
C VAL A 57 4.19 13.52 -17.83
N SER A 58 3.55 14.15 -16.86
CA SER A 58 2.19 13.83 -16.41
C SER A 58 1.53 15.06 -15.78
N GLY A 59 0.32 14.89 -15.25
CA GLY A 59 -0.34 15.89 -14.40
C GLY A 59 -1.15 15.21 -13.31
N PRO A 60 -1.51 15.91 -12.22
CA PRO A 60 -1.39 17.37 -12.03
C PRO A 60 -0.04 17.84 -11.44
N PRO A 61 0.38 19.11 -11.62
CA PRO A 61 -0.13 20.02 -12.64
C PRO A 61 0.22 19.48 -14.02
N GLU A 62 -0.61 19.79 -15.02
CA GLU A 62 -0.41 19.34 -16.38
C GLU A 62 0.98 19.73 -16.91
N GLY A 63 1.67 18.79 -17.57
CA GLY A 63 3.01 19.01 -18.11
C GLY A 63 4.15 18.90 -17.08
N ALA A 64 3.85 18.56 -15.82
CA ALA A 64 4.86 18.34 -14.79
C ALA A 64 5.73 17.12 -15.09
N THR A 65 7.01 17.20 -14.74
CA THR A 65 7.95 16.07 -14.87
C THR A 65 8.00 15.29 -13.56
N TYR A 66 7.73 14.00 -13.65
CA TYR A 66 7.80 13.05 -12.54
C TYR A 66 9.03 12.15 -12.67
N SER A 67 9.67 11.83 -11.55
CA SER A 67 10.78 10.88 -11.53
C SER A 67 10.50 9.73 -10.56
N ARG A 68 10.67 8.50 -11.05
CA ARG A 68 10.68 7.31 -10.19
C ARG A 68 11.71 7.39 -9.07
N ASN A 69 12.84 8.06 -9.31
CA ASN A 69 13.92 8.20 -8.32
C ASN A 69 13.55 9.12 -7.16
N ASN A 70 12.41 9.79 -7.22
CA ASN A 70 11.85 10.58 -6.13
C ASN A 70 10.92 9.77 -5.21
N VAL A 71 10.68 8.49 -5.51
CA VAL A 71 10.01 7.53 -4.63
C VAL A 71 11.04 6.54 -4.12
N ALA A 72 11.06 6.28 -2.82
CA ALA A 72 11.96 5.30 -2.21
C ALA A 72 11.27 4.55 -1.06
N PHE A 73 11.82 3.37 -0.74
CA PHE A 73 11.35 2.49 0.33
C PHE A 73 12.51 2.24 1.30
N ILE A 74 12.60 3.08 2.32
CA ILE A 74 13.74 3.08 3.25
C ILE A 74 13.38 2.33 4.52
N THR A 75 14.39 1.79 5.20
CA THR A 75 14.22 1.35 6.59
C THR A 75 13.96 2.56 7.47
N ASP A 76 12.98 2.47 8.36
CA ASP A 76 12.67 3.53 9.32
C ASP A 76 13.90 3.79 10.21
N PRO A 77 14.42 5.04 10.28
CA PRO A 77 15.57 5.36 11.12
C PRO A 77 15.36 5.12 12.62
N ASN A 78 14.10 5.10 13.08
CA ASN A 78 13.75 4.91 14.48
C ASN A 78 13.31 3.48 14.80
N ASP A 79 13.03 2.66 13.78
CA ASP A 79 12.61 1.26 13.93
C ASP A 79 13.09 0.41 12.75
N SER A 80 14.16 -0.37 12.95
CA SER A 80 14.72 -1.20 11.88
C SER A 80 13.79 -2.31 11.37
N ALA A 81 12.71 -2.64 12.11
CA ALA A 81 11.72 -3.61 11.67
C ALA A 81 10.64 -2.99 10.75
N ASN A 82 10.63 -1.67 10.61
CA ASN A 82 9.65 -0.92 9.82
C ASN A 82 10.25 -0.39 8.51
N LYS A 83 9.39 -0.24 7.50
CA LYS A 83 9.71 0.37 6.20
C LYS A 83 8.86 1.62 6.00
N LEU A 84 9.45 2.64 5.40
CA LEU A 84 8.78 3.88 5.05
C LEU A 84 8.85 4.09 3.55
N MET A 85 7.69 4.39 2.94
CA MET A 85 7.65 5.00 1.62
C MET A 85 7.92 6.50 1.75
N THR A 86 8.91 7.01 1.02
CA THR A 86 9.25 8.44 1.01
C THR A 86 9.04 9.01 -0.38
N LEU A 87 8.40 10.16 -0.44
CA LEU A 87 8.22 10.96 -1.65
C LEU A 87 8.99 12.28 -1.47
N LYS A 88 9.61 12.77 -2.54
CA LYS A 88 10.28 14.08 -2.57
C LYS A 88 10.00 14.84 -3.85
N THR A 89 10.17 16.14 -3.78
CA THR A 89 10.27 17.02 -4.95
C THR A 89 11.70 17.54 -4.98
N THR A 90 12.34 17.54 -6.14
CA THR A 90 13.70 18.08 -6.28
C THR A 90 13.73 19.23 -7.28
N VAL A 91 14.58 20.22 -7.01
CA VAL A 91 14.83 21.37 -7.87
C VAL A 91 16.34 21.52 -7.97
N ASN A 92 16.89 21.59 -9.18
CA ASN A 92 18.34 21.70 -9.39
C ASN A 92 18.84 23.17 -9.45
N GLY A 93 18.14 24.10 -8.80
CA GLY A 93 18.45 25.53 -8.81
C GLY A 93 17.92 26.31 -10.03
N GLN A 94 17.27 25.63 -10.98
CA GLN A 94 16.48 26.26 -12.05
C GLN A 94 15.01 25.93 -11.83
N SER A 95 14.13 26.94 -11.79
CA SER A 95 12.69 26.74 -11.58
C SER A 95 12.02 25.84 -12.63
N LYS A 96 12.61 25.70 -13.82
CA LYS A 96 12.14 24.80 -14.89
C LYS A 96 12.55 23.34 -14.73
N ALA A 97 13.31 23.00 -13.70
CA ALA A 97 13.84 21.65 -13.48
C ALA A 97 13.34 21.04 -12.17
N VAL A 98 12.09 21.37 -11.81
CA VAL A 98 11.38 20.69 -10.75
C VAL A 98 11.05 19.28 -11.24
N THR A 99 11.39 18.27 -10.43
CA THR A 99 10.89 16.91 -10.61
C THR A 99 10.07 16.48 -9.41
N HIS A 100 8.89 15.97 -9.69
CA HIS A 100 7.90 15.56 -8.70
C HIS A 100 7.98 14.05 -8.43
N SER A 101 7.20 13.57 -7.47
CA SER A 101 6.93 12.16 -7.22
C SER A 101 5.42 11.92 -7.14
N ARG A 102 4.97 10.79 -7.69
CA ARG A 102 3.63 10.26 -7.52
C ARG A 102 3.66 8.75 -7.61
N ILE A 103 2.88 8.12 -6.76
CA ILE A 103 2.60 6.71 -6.78
C ILE A 103 1.09 6.54 -6.61
N GLU A 104 0.48 5.68 -7.42
CA GLU A 104 -0.96 5.45 -7.46
C GLU A 104 -1.26 3.97 -7.62
N SER A 105 -2.40 3.49 -7.12
CA SER A 105 -2.86 2.14 -7.40
C SER A 105 -3.72 2.14 -8.66
N SER A 106 -3.64 1.09 -9.47
CA SER A 106 -4.56 0.90 -10.60
C SER A 106 -5.92 0.31 -10.17
N TYR A 107 -6.10 0.01 -8.88
CA TYR A 107 -7.40 -0.39 -8.36
C TYR A 107 -8.25 0.84 -8.08
N GLU A 108 -9.51 0.75 -8.48
CA GLU A 108 -10.53 1.75 -8.16
C GLU A 108 -11.30 1.26 -6.95
N TYR A 109 -11.24 2.02 -5.87
CA TYR A 109 -11.99 1.79 -4.66
C TYR A 109 -13.09 2.84 -4.56
N PHE A 110 -14.29 2.43 -4.14
CA PHE A 110 -15.45 3.30 -4.09
C PHE A 110 -15.82 3.65 -2.64
N GLU A 111 -16.66 2.84 -2.01
CA GLU A 111 -17.09 3.05 -0.63
C GLU A 111 -16.18 2.33 0.37
N GLY A 112 -15.93 2.98 1.51
CA GLY A 112 -15.17 2.39 2.60
C GLY A 112 -14.42 3.41 3.43
N THR A 113 -13.56 2.90 4.30
CA THR A 113 -12.63 3.73 5.08
C THR A 113 -11.27 3.73 4.41
N TYR A 114 -10.81 4.91 4.02
CA TYR A 114 -9.45 5.14 3.54
C TYR A 114 -8.64 5.74 4.68
N ALA A 115 -7.58 5.04 5.08
CA ALA A 115 -6.70 5.50 6.14
C ALA A 115 -5.24 5.31 5.70
N SER A 116 -4.42 6.31 6.00
CA SER A 116 -2.97 6.24 5.82
C SER A 116 -2.28 6.95 6.98
N ARG A 117 -1.16 6.39 7.43
CA ARG A 117 -0.28 7.06 8.39
C ARG A 117 0.76 7.84 7.62
N VAL A 118 0.57 9.16 7.50
CA VAL A 118 1.42 10.03 6.70
C VAL A 118 2.07 11.09 7.58
N TYR A 119 3.35 11.35 7.33
CA TYR A 119 4.03 12.55 7.78
C TYR A 119 4.15 13.50 6.60
N LEU A 120 3.49 14.67 6.68
CA LEU A 120 3.61 15.75 5.70
C LEU A 120 4.60 16.77 6.27
N SER A 121 5.65 17.08 5.52
CA SER A 121 6.72 17.97 5.98
C SER A 121 6.31 19.43 5.82
N ASP A 122 6.41 20.22 6.89
CA ASP A 122 6.29 21.69 6.83
C ASP A 122 7.62 22.38 6.47
N GLU A 123 8.71 21.61 6.43
CA GLU A 123 10.05 22.10 6.11
C GLU A 123 10.24 22.28 4.60
N SER A 124 10.80 23.43 4.23
CA SER A 124 11.34 23.65 2.89
C SER A 124 12.68 22.91 2.77
N PHE A 125 12.87 22.15 1.69
CA PHE A 125 14.16 21.49 1.45
C PHE A 125 15.32 22.48 1.17
N ALA A 126 15.03 23.72 0.74
CA ALA A 126 16.08 24.75 0.49
C ALA A 126 15.55 26.20 0.39
N THR A 127 14.41 26.45 -0.25
CA THR A 127 13.81 27.79 -0.41
C THR A 127 12.29 27.71 -0.29
N LYS A 128 11.64 28.75 0.27
CA LYS A 128 10.17 28.81 0.38
C LYS A 128 9.52 28.68 -0.99
N ASP A 129 8.92 27.53 -1.26
CA ASP A 129 7.76 27.36 -2.12
C ASP A 129 6.86 26.29 -1.49
N ALA A 130 5.55 26.48 -1.60
CA ALA A 130 4.57 25.57 -1.03
C ALA A 130 4.59 24.23 -1.79
N ASN A 131 5.07 23.16 -1.15
CA ASN A 131 4.90 21.81 -1.67
C ASN A 131 3.50 21.31 -1.32
N ILE A 132 2.72 20.92 -2.33
CA ILE A 132 1.48 20.19 -2.10
C ILE A 132 1.85 18.74 -1.81
N GLN A 133 1.53 18.28 -0.61
CA GLN A 133 1.66 16.88 -0.20
C GLN A 133 0.25 16.39 0.14
N THR A 134 -0.16 15.26 -0.45
CA THR A 134 -1.55 14.82 -0.37
C THR A 134 -1.66 13.30 -0.38
N PHE A 135 -2.71 12.82 0.25
CA PHE A 135 -3.25 11.47 0.12
C PHE A 135 -4.72 11.63 -0.29
N PHE A 136 -5.08 11.11 -1.46
CA PHE A 136 -6.40 11.30 -2.04
C PHE A 136 -6.81 10.10 -2.88
N THR A 137 -8.11 9.99 -3.13
CA THR A 137 -8.70 9.10 -4.12
C THR A 137 -9.04 9.90 -5.37
N ILE A 138 -8.82 9.32 -6.54
CA ILE A 138 -9.30 9.85 -7.82
C ILE A 138 -9.82 8.67 -8.63
N VAL A 139 -10.94 8.88 -9.31
CA VAL A 139 -11.53 7.87 -10.19
C VAL A 139 -11.07 8.10 -11.64
N SER A 140 -11.08 7.05 -12.46
CA SER A 140 -10.85 7.22 -13.89
C SER A 140 -11.88 8.17 -14.51
N SER A 141 -11.49 8.81 -15.63
CA SER A 141 -12.42 9.64 -16.40
C SER A 141 -13.63 8.86 -16.92
N SER A 142 -13.48 7.55 -17.18
CA SER A 142 -14.58 6.67 -17.54
C SER A 142 -15.62 6.53 -16.43
N LEU A 143 -15.17 6.34 -15.18
CA LEU A 143 -16.09 6.30 -14.04
C LEU A 143 -16.68 7.68 -13.77
N ALA A 144 -15.88 8.75 -13.82
CA ALA A 144 -16.36 10.11 -13.62
C ALA A 144 -17.53 10.49 -14.56
N GLN A 145 -17.59 9.92 -15.77
CA GLN A 145 -18.60 10.20 -16.79
C GLN A 145 -19.82 9.27 -16.75
N ASP A 146 -19.86 8.26 -15.89
CA ASP A 146 -20.94 7.25 -15.90
C ASP A 146 -22.28 7.77 -15.33
N GLY A 147 -22.29 8.97 -14.76
CA GLY A 147 -23.47 9.63 -14.21
C GLY A 147 -23.74 9.34 -12.72
N ALA A 148 -22.98 8.45 -12.07
CA ALA A 148 -22.91 8.42 -10.62
C ALA A 148 -22.19 9.67 -10.12
N LYS A 149 -22.70 10.25 -9.03
CA LYS A 149 -22.14 11.46 -8.43
C LYS A 149 -20.85 11.11 -7.69
N TYR A 150 -19.72 11.11 -8.39
CA TYR A 150 -18.41 11.01 -7.77
C TYR A 150 -17.92 12.40 -7.38
N SER A 151 -17.13 12.49 -6.31
CA SER A 151 -16.31 13.67 -6.05
C SER A 151 -15.19 13.70 -7.09
N GLU A 152 -15.17 14.73 -7.92
CA GLU A 152 -13.96 15.19 -8.61
C GLU A 152 -12.96 15.80 -7.61
#